data_AF-M6KI45-F1
#
_entry.id   AF-M6KI45-F1
#
_cell.length_a   1.000
_cell.length_b   1.000
_cell.length_c   1.000
_cell.angle_alpha   90.00
_cell.angle_beta   90.00
_cell.angle_gamma   90.00
#
_symmetry.space_group_name_H-M   'P 1'
#
loop_
_entity.id
_entity.type
_entity.pdbx_description
1 polymer ?
#
loop_
_entity_poly.entity_id
_entity_poly.type
_entity_poly.pdbx_seq_one_letter_code
_entity_poly.pdbx_strand_id
1 'polypeptide(L)'
;MLLVKHLQTNWKVFVFFGILFCKPSQTTMGNNPYYQLFRKHPITQMERYFSMEGWEQRISGLNSEEQNFVQEMNRIDGITDLPEAENELNPWKERLSTVRKSLPNSVNTILDRSLFKVILCKNLGSSGLSSFVYDNTGPKGGVVFLDTKLLNQTANEWITQKENSPFISGNIQVKVRIESDTKDKIETAIEYIL
;
A
#
# COMPACT_ATOMS: atom_id res chain seq x y z
N MET A 1 52.63 -28.68 -37.14
CA MET A 1 51.66 -27.60 -37.45
C MET A 1 50.26 -28.20 -37.63
N LEU A 2 49.64 -28.73 -36.56
CA LEU A 2 48.28 -29.29 -36.61
C LEU A 2 47.56 -29.27 -35.25
N LEU A 3 48.28 -29.03 -34.13
CA LEU A 3 47.67 -28.98 -32.80
C LEU A 3 47.08 -27.61 -32.40
N VAL A 4 47.39 -26.52 -33.13
CA VAL A 4 46.97 -25.15 -32.75
C VAL A 4 45.65 -24.74 -33.41
N LYS A 5 45.19 -25.45 -34.44
CA LYS A 5 43.95 -25.10 -35.17
C LYS A 5 42.67 -25.66 -34.54
N HIS A 6 42.76 -26.64 -33.64
CA HIS A 6 41.56 -27.26 -33.05
C HIS A 6 41.01 -26.55 -31.80
N LEU A 7 41.75 -25.59 -31.23
CA LEU A 7 41.31 -24.82 -30.07
C LEU A 7 40.51 -23.54 -30.43
N GLN A 8 40.58 -23.04 -31.66
CA GLN A 8 39.90 -21.80 -32.03
C GLN A 8 38.46 -21.98 -32.53
N THR A 9 38.04 -23.22 -32.83
CA THR A 9 36.69 -23.48 -33.40
C THR A 9 35.65 -23.85 -32.35
N ASN A 10 36.04 -24.03 -31.07
CA ASN A 10 35.14 -24.46 -30.01
C ASN A 10 34.73 -23.36 -29.02
N TRP A 11 35.24 -22.13 -29.16
CA TRP A 11 34.80 -21.01 -28.32
C TRP A 11 33.38 -20.54 -28.68
N LYS A 12 33.02 -20.55 -29.97
CA LYS A 12 31.72 -20.00 -30.42
C LYS A 12 30.52 -20.88 -30.06
N VAL A 13 30.73 -22.17 -29.79
CA VAL A 13 29.65 -23.09 -29.36
C VAL A 13 29.38 -22.97 -27.85
N PHE A 14 30.40 -22.63 -27.05
CA PHE A 14 30.24 -22.47 -25.60
C PHE A 14 29.55 -21.16 -25.20
N VAL A 15 29.68 -20.09 -25.98
CA VAL A 15 29.03 -18.80 -25.68
C VAL A 15 27.52 -18.84 -25.95
N PHE A 16 27.04 -19.72 -26.83
CA PHE A 16 25.59 -19.80 -27.13
C PHE A 16 24.79 -20.63 -26.12
N PHE A 17 25.43 -21.54 -25.37
CA PHE A 17 24.76 -22.31 -24.31
C PHE A 17 24.73 -21.61 -22.94
N GLY A 18 25.56 -20.59 -22.73
CA GLY A 18 25.58 -19.81 -21.49
C GLY A 18 24.41 -18.83 -21.31
N ILE A 19 23.68 -18.50 -22.38
CA ILE A 19 22.63 -17.47 -22.37
C ILE A 19 21.22 -18.09 -22.18
N LEU A 20 21.09 -19.42 -22.30
CA LEU A 20 19.82 -20.14 -22.06
C LEU A 20 19.62 -20.56 -20.58
N PHE A 21 20.68 -20.50 -19.76
CA PHE A 21 20.62 -20.85 -18.33
C PHE A 21 20.67 -19.65 -17.37
N CYS A 22 20.67 -18.42 -17.91
CA CYS A 22 20.49 -17.20 -17.13
C CYS A 22 19.04 -16.69 -17.20
N LYS A 23 18.04 -17.59 -17.17
CA LYS A 23 16.78 -17.20 -16.53
C LYS A 23 17.06 -17.31 -15.03
N PRO A 24 17.03 -16.21 -14.27
CA PRO A 24 17.18 -16.30 -12.83
C PRO A 24 16.15 -17.33 -12.35
N SER A 25 16.63 -18.43 -11.76
CA SER A 25 15.77 -19.38 -11.10
C SER A 25 14.96 -18.61 -10.07
N GLN A 26 13.66 -18.90 -9.91
CA GLN A 26 12.81 -18.23 -8.92
C GLN A 26 13.40 -18.26 -7.50
N THR A 27 14.35 -19.16 -7.23
CA THR A 27 15.15 -19.26 -6.01
C THR A 27 16.18 -18.15 -5.79
N THR A 28 16.57 -17.36 -6.81
CA THR A 28 17.49 -16.21 -6.67
C THR A 28 16.79 -14.87 -6.37
N MET A 29 15.46 -14.82 -6.49
CA MET A 29 14.65 -13.85 -5.74
C MET A 29 14.28 -14.55 -4.43
N GLY A 30 15.12 -14.40 -3.40
CA GLY A 30 14.90 -15.04 -2.10
C GLY A 30 13.44 -14.92 -1.66
N ASN A 31 12.86 -16.01 -1.16
CA ASN A 31 11.45 -16.17 -0.79
C ASN A 31 10.78 -14.87 -0.35
N ASN A 32 10.26 -14.08 -1.31
CA ASN A 32 9.57 -12.85 -0.98
C ASN A 32 8.26 -13.26 -0.29
N PRO A 33 8.11 -13.01 1.02
CA PRO A 33 6.96 -13.51 1.77
C PRO A 33 5.64 -12.88 1.29
N TYR A 34 5.72 -11.71 0.66
CA TYR A 34 4.56 -11.00 0.09
C TYR A 34 4.13 -11.55 -1.27
N TYR A 35 4.97 -12.31 -1.98
CA TYR A 35 4.72 -12.67 -3.38
C TYR A 35 3.39 -13.38 -3.60
N GLN A 36 3.07 -14.37 -2.75
CA GLN A 36 1.82 -15.11 -2.87
C GLN A 36 0.61 -14.23 -2.56
N LEU A 37 0.73 -13.39 -1.53
CA LEU A 37 -0.32 -12.49 -1.09
C LEU A 37 -0.68 -11.50 -2.21
N PHE A 38 0.31 -10.79 -2.76
CA PHE A 38 0.04 -9.80 -3.82
C PHE A 38 -0.37 -10.43 -5.15
N ARG A 39 0.05 -11.67 -5.43
CA ARG A 39 -0.29 -12.35 -6.69
C ARG A 39 -1.69 -12.95 -6.69
N LYS A 40 -2.14 -13.51 -5.57
CA LYS A 40 -3.31 -14.39 -5.53
C LYS A 40 -4.48 -13.86 -4.72
N HIS A 41 -4.24 -12.93 -3.80
CA HIS A 41 -5.29 -12.51 -2.90
C HIS A 41 -6.40 -11.75 -3.65
N PRO A 42 -7.70 -12.00 -3.39
CA PRO A 42 -8.79 -11.37 -4.15
C PRO A 42 -8.78 -9.84 -4.18
N ILE A 43 -8.24 -9.21 -3.14
CA ILE A 43 -8.07 -7.74 -3.04
C ILE A 43 -7.10 -7.18 -4.07
N THR A 44 -6.16 -7.98 -4.56
CA THR A 44 -5.20 -7.50 -5.55
C THR A 44 -5.65 -7.74 -6.99
N GLN A 45 -6.87 -8.23 -7.19
CA GLN A 45 -7.40 -8.58 -8.50
C GLN A 45 -8.38 -7.53 -9.01
N MET A 46 -8.17 -7.03 -10.22
CA MET A 46 -8.96 -5.96 -10.83
C MET A 46 -10.45 -6.29 -10.94
N GLU A 47 -10.79 -7.55 -11.21
CA GLU A 47 -12.19 -8.02 -11.37
C GLU A 47 -13.05 -7.83 -10.12
N ARG A 48 -12.44 -7.64 -8.94
CA ARG A 48 -13.16 -7.32 -7.70
C ARG A 48 -13.73 -5.90 -7.70
N TYR A 49 -13.16 -5.00 -8.51
CA TYR A 49 -13.43 -3.57 -8.43
C TYR A 49 -14.22 -3.09 -9.65
N PHE A 50 -15.46 -2.69 -9.41
CA PHE A 50 -16.26 -1.96 -10.38
C PHE A 50 -17.08 -0.90 -9.65
N SER A 51 -16.83 0.38 -9.95
CA SER A 51 -17.64 1.49 -9.46
C SER A 51 -17.57 2.65 -10.44
N MET A 52 -18.70 3.33 -10.62
CA MET A 52 -18.78 4.59 -11.38
C MET A 52 -18.77 5.81 -10.47
N GLU A 53 -18.69 5.61 -9.16
CA GLU A 53 -18.65 6.69 -8.17
C GLU A 53 -17.25 7.33 -8.12
N GLY A 54 -17.18 8.56 -7.59
CA GLY A 54 -15.92 9.22 -7.26
C GLY A 54 -15.15 8.44 -6.18
N TRP A 55 -13.82 8.55 -6.18
CA TRP A 55 -12.94 7.80 -5.27
C TRP A 55 -13.35 7.92 -3.79
N GLU A 56 -13.89 9.07 -3.39
CA GLU A 56 -14.30 9.41 -2.03
C GLU A 56 -15.54 8.64 -1.54
N GLN A 57 -16.31 8.07 -2.47
CA GLN A 57 -17.49 7.25 -2.16
C GLN A 57 -17.19 5.75 -2.15
N ARG A 58 -16.04 5.33 -2.72
CA ARG A 58 -15.60 3.92 -2.83
C ARG A 58 -15.07 3.40 -1.49
N ILE A 59 -15.88 3.49 -0.45
CA ILE A 59 -15.47 3.20 0.93
C ILE A 59 -16.23 2.00 1.51
N SER A 60 -15.56 1.23 2.36
CA SER A 60 -16.22 0.24 3.23
C SER A 60 -15.43 -0.03 4.50
N GLY A 61 -16.03 -0.70 5.48
CA GLY A 61 -15.26 -1.39 6.53
C GLY A 61 -14.59 -2.66 5.98
N LEU A 62 -13.74 -3.29 6.80
CA LEU A 62 -13.16 -4.60 6.50
C LEU A 62 -14.26 -5.67 6.34
N ASN A 63 -14.27 -6.38 5.21
CA ASN A 63 -14.90 -7.69 5.09
C ASN A 63 -13.91 -8.84 5.39
N SER A 64 -14.36 -10.09 5.27
CA SER A 64 -13.54 -11.27 5.59
C SER A 64 -12.25 -11.38 4.77
N GLU A 65 -12.31 -11.03 3.48
CA GLU A 65 -11.13 -11.02 2.60
C GLU A 65 -10.17 -9.90 3.00
N GLU A 66 -10.69 -8.72 3.31
CA GLU A 66 -9.93 -7.55 3.74
C GLU A 66 -9.27 -7.79 5.10
N GLN A 67 -9.99 -8.42 6.01
CA GLN A 67 -9.45 -8.89 7.28
C GLN A 67 -8.30 -9.88 7.07
N ASN A 68 -8.47 -10.89 6.21
CA ASN A 68 -7.44 -11.89 5.94
C ASN A 68 -6.17 -11.26 5.34
N PHE A 69 -6.32 -10.37 4.37
CA PHE A 69 -5.20 -9.68 3.73
C PHE A 69 -4.35 -8.91 4.74
N VAL A 70 -4.98 -8.09 5.57
CA VAL A 70 -4.27 -7.26 6.54
C VAL A 70 -3.63 -8.12 7.63
N GLN A 71 -4.28 -9.20 8.08
CA GLN A 71 -3.69 -10.14 9.02
C GLN A 71 -2.45 -10.83 8.45
N GLU A 72 -2.47 -11.22 7.17
CA GLU A 72 -1.28 -11.78 6.52
C GLU A 72 -0.17 -10.75 6.34
N MET A 73 -0.50 -9.50 5.98
CA MET A 73 0.48 -8.40 5.96
C MET A 73 1.12 -8.20 7.33
N ASN A 74 0.32 -8.05 8.39
CA ASN A 74 0.80 -7.89 9.76
C ASN A 74 1.67 -9.07 10.18
N ARG A 75 1.29 -10.31 9.85
CA ARG A 75 2.09 -11.50 10.14
C ARG A 75 3.45 -11.49 9.44
N ILE A 76 3.51 -11.03 8.18
CA ILE A 76 4.77 -10.90 7.43
C ILE A 76 5.65 -9.80 8.04
N ASP A 77 5.02 -8.68 8.45
CA ASP A 77 5.70 -7.51 9.01
C ASP A 77 6.08 -7.67 10.49
N GLY A 78 5.63 -8.74 11.16
CA GLY A 78 5.84 -8.97 12.59
C GLY A 78 4.98 -8.08 13.50
N ILE A 79 3.89 -7.53 12.97
CA ILE A 79 2.92 -6.70 13.69
C ILE A 79 1.89 -7.60 14.37
N THR A 80 1.66 -7.38 15.66
CA THR A 80 0.73 -8.18 16.48
C THR A 80 -0.65 -7.55 16.62
N ASP A 81 -0.85 -6.33 16.10
CA ASP A 81 -2.14 -5.65 16.10
C ASP A 81 -3.18 -6.48 15.33
N LEU A 82 -4.41 -6.42 15.83
CA LEU A 82 -5.57 -7.11 15.29
C LEU A 82 -6.53 -6.08 14.69
N PRO A 83 -6.49 -5.88 13.36
CA PRO A 83 -7.40 -4.97 12.69
C PRO A 83 -8.85 -5.37 12.93
N GLU A 84 -9.71 -4.38 13.08
CA GLU A 84 -11.16 -4.56 13.23
C GLU A 84 -11.90 -3.68 12.23
N ALA A 85 -13.06 -4.11 11.76
CA ALA A 85 -13.86 -3.32 10.82
C ALA A 85 -14.35 -2.01 11.47
N GLU A 86 -14.27 -0.90 10.72
CA GLU A 86 -15.08 0.27 11.04
C GLU A 86 -16.50 0.08 10.51
N ASN A 87 -17.49 0.25 11.37
CA ASN A 87 -18.90 0.11 11.01
C ASN A 87 -19.58 1.48 10.79
N GLU A 88 -19.04 2.56 11.36
CA GLU A 88 -19.58 3.90 11.23
C GLU A 88 -18.98 4.64 10.02
N LEU A 89 -19.49 4.34 8.83
CA LEU A 89 -18.90 4.83 7.57
C LEU A 89 -19.29 6.27 7.18
N ASN A 90 -20.44 6.75 7.64
CA ASN A 90 -20.99 8.05 7.18
C ASN A 90 -20.09 9.24 7.52
N PRO A 91 -19.55 9.39 8.75
CA PRO A 91 -18.63 10.48 9.06
C PRO A 91 -17.40 10.49 8.13
N TRP A 92 -16.92 9.31 7.74
CA TRP A 92 -15.78 9.18 6.84
C TRP A 92 -16.11 9.56 5.40
N LYS A 93 -17.31 9.25 4.89
CA LYS A 93 -17.77 9.74 3.58
C LYS A 93 -17.75 11.26 3.53
N GLU A 94 -18.24 11.92 4.58
CA GLU A 94 -18.28 13.38 4.66
C GLU A 94 -16.87 13.99 4.73
N ARG A 95 -15.97 13.39 5.53
CA ARG A 95 -14.55 13.78 5.60
C ARG A 95 -13.86 13.64 4.25
N LEU A 96 -13.98 12.48 3.59
CA LEU A 96 -13.37 12.24 2.28
C LEU A 96 -13.98 13.12 1.19
N SER A 97 -15.27 13.43 1.27
CA SER A 97 -15.90 14.40 0.35
C SER A 97 -15.36 15.81 0.56
N THR A 98 -14.97 16.17 1.79
CA THR A 98 -14.30 17.44 2.09
C THR A 98 -12.88 17.45 1.53
N VAL A 99 -12.13 16.36 1.72
CA VAL A 99 -10.79 16.16 1.14
C VAL A 99 -10.83 16.26 -0.39
N ARG A 100 -11.77 15.59 -1.05
CA ARG A 100 -11.94 15.73 -2.50
C ARG A 100 -12.09 17.18 -2.95
N LYS A 101 -12.83 18.00 -2.19
CA LYS A 101 -13.07 19.41 -2.53
C LYS A 101 -11.83 20.28 -2.32
N SER A 102 -10.91 19.90 -1.43
CA SER A 102 -9.67 20.64 -1.19
C SER A 102 -8.55 20.26 -2.17
N LEU A 103 -8.55 19.01 -2.65
CA LEU A 103 -7.53 18.53 -3.60
C LEU A 103 -7.66 19.18 -4.99
N PRO A 104 -6.53 19.46 -5.68
CA PRO A 104 -6.56 19.89 -7.07
C PRO A 104 -7.27 18.88 -7.98
N ASN A 105 -7.95 19.37 -9.02
CA ASN A 105 -8.64 18.51 -10.00
C ASN A 105 -7.72 17.46 -10.64
N SER A 106 -6.45 17.78 -10.85
CA SER A 106 -5.45 16.82 -11.36
C SER A 106 -5.23 15.64 -10.41
N VAL A 107 -5.19 15.89 -9.10
CA VAL A 107 -5.06 14.85 -8.07
C VAL A 107 -6.32 14.00 -8.03
N ASN A 108 -7.50 14.63 -8.00
CA ASN A 108 -8.78 13.91 -8.04
C ASN A 108 -8.91 13.02 -9.28
N THR A 109 -8.43 13.49 -10.44
CA THR A 109 -8.45 12.69 -11.68
C THR A 109 -7.57 11.45 -11.57
N ILE A 110 -6.43 11.54 -10.88
CA ILE A 110 -5.55 10.40 -10.63
C ILE A 110 -6.26 9.44 -9.66
N LEU A 111 -6.76 9.92 -8.52
CA LEU A 111 -7.45 9.10 -7.53
C LEU A 111 -8.69 8.41 -8.11
N ASP A 112 -9.51 9.10 -8.91
CA ASP A 112 -10.68 8.50 -9.57
C ASP A 112 -10.30 7.32 -10.48
N ARG A 113 -9.09 7.35 -11.07
CA ARG A 113 -8.58 6.30 -11.95
C ARG A 113 -7.89 5.18 -11.19
N SER A 114 -7.08 5.49 -10.18
CA SER A 114 -6.14 4.54 -9.57
C SER A 114 -6.49 4.14 -8.14
N LEU A 115 -7.33 4.87 -7.43
CA LEU A 115 -7.79 4.49 -6.09
C LEU A 115 -9.10 3.72 -6.21
N PHE A 116 -9.02 2.40 -6.13
CA PHE A 116 -10.18 1.54 -6.33
C PHE A 116 -11.06 1.44 -5.09
N LYS A 117 -10.46 1.54 -3.89
CA LYS A 117 -11.21 1.45 -2.64
C LYS A 117 -10.44 2.05 -1.47
N VAL A 118 -11.17 2.72 -0.58
CA VAL A 118 -10.72 3.09 0.76
C VAL A 118 -11.39 2.14 1.76
N ILE A 119 -10.61 1.41 2.53
CA ILE A 119 -11.09 0.39 3.46
C ILE A 119 -10.80 0.87 4.88
N LEU A 120 -11.84 1.03 5.68
CA LEU A 120 -11.75 1.60 7.02
C LEU A 120 -11.67 0.51 8.08
N CYS A 121 -10.71 0.66 8.98
CA CYS A 121 -10.45 -0.28 10.06
C CYS A 121 -9.98 0.42 11.33
N LYS A 122 -9.90 -0.30 12.44
CA LYS A 122 -9.31 0.13 13.70
C LYS A 122 -8.18 -0.82 14.05
N ASN A 123 -7.17 -0.33 14.77
CA ASN A 123 -6.05 -1.12 15.26
C ASN A 123 -5.28 -1.83 14.12
N LEU A 124 -4.97 -1.08 13.05
CA LEU A 124 -4.16 -1.56 11.93
C LEU A 124 -2.70 -1.79 12.32
N GLY A 125 -2.20 -1.08 13.35
CA GLY A 125 -0.79 -1.01 13.72
C GLY A 125 -0.02 0.11 13.01
N SER A 126 -0.66 0.82 12.09
CA SER A 126 -0.16 2.03 11.42
C SER A 126 -1.33 2.94 11.03
N SER A 127 -1.06 4.17 10.59
CA SER A 127 -2.13 5.09 10.13
C SER A 127 -2.82 4.61 8.85
N GLY A 128 -2.10 3.85 8.02
CA GLY A 128 -2.64 3.30 6.79
C GLY A 128 -1.71 2.30 6.12
N LEU A 129 -2.30 1.46 5.28
CA LEU A 129 -1.63 0.44 4.49
C LEU A 129 -2.13 0.56 3.06
N SER A 130 -1.25 0.44 2.07
CA SER A 130 -1.66 0.40 0.65
C SER A 130 -1.32 -0.95 0.03
N SER A 131 -2.11 -1.35 -0.95
CA SER A 131 -1.86 -2.53 -1.78
C SER A 131 -2.17 -2.23 -3.23
N PHE A 132 -1.49 -2.94 -4.13
CA PHE A 132 -1.71 -2.81 -5.57
C PHE A 132 -2.83 -3.72 -6.04
N VAL A 133 -3.53 -3.24 -7.07
CA VAL A 133 -4.50 -4.00 -7.84
C VAL A 133 -3.94 -4.23 -9.23
N TYR A 134 -4.00 -5.48 -9.69
CA TYR A 134 -3.41 -5.96 -10.93
C TYR A 134 -4.47 -6.51 -11.87
N ASP A 135 -4.16 -6.46 -13.16
CA ASP A 135 -4.77 -7.32 -14.17
C ASP A 135 -3.68 -8.06 -14.97
N ASN A 136 -4.08 -8.74 -16.05
CA ASN A 136 -3.18 -9.49 -16.92
C ASN A 136 -2.09 -8.64 -17.61
N THR A 137 -2.23 -7.32 -17.61
CA THR A 137 -1.30 -6.37 -18.25
C THR A 137 -0.39 -5.65 -17.24
N GLY A 138 -0.66 -5.77 -15.93
CA GLY A 138 0.17 -5.19 -14.87
C GLY A 138 -0.64 -4.43 -13.81
N PRO A 139 0.01 -3.59 -12.98
CA PRO A 139 -0.67 -2.82 -11.95
C PRO A 139 -1.58 -1.74 -12.57
N LYS A 140 -2.79 -1.60 -12.03
CA LYS A 140 -3.81 -0.63 -12.48
C LYS A 140 -4.10 0.48 -11.48
N GLY A 141 -3.72 0.27 -10.24
CA GLY A 141 -4.02 1.16 -9.14
C GLY A 141 -3.82 0.45 -7.82
N GLY A 142 -4.57 0.87 -6.81
CA GLY A 142 -4.47 0.29 -5.50
C GLY A 142 -5.72 0.48 -4.66
N VAL A 143 -5.67 -0.16 -3.50
CA VAL A 143 -6.56 0.08 -2.38
C VAL A 143 -5.76 0.62 -1.22
N VAL A 144 -6.41 1.41 -0.38
CA VAL A 144 -5.83 1.91 0.86
C VAL A 144 -6.68 1.44 2.03
N PHE A 145 -6.03 0.99 3.08
CA PHE A 145 -6.60 0.72 4.38
C PHE A 145 -6.24 1.89 5.29
N LEU A 146 -7.22 2.43 6.00
CA LEU A 146 -7.05 3.59 6.86
C LEU A 146 -7.50 3.25 8.28
N ASP A 147 -6.65 3.55 9.26
CA ASP A 147 -6.95 3.33 10.67
C ASP A 147 -7.76 4.50 11.23
N THR A 148 -9.06 4.29 11.47
CA THR A 148 -9.98 5.34 11.91
C THR A 148 -9.68 5.85 13.31
N LYS A 149 -9.00 5.08 14.16
CA LYS A 149 -8.60 5.49 15.51
C LYS A 149 -7.42 6.46 15.47
N LEU A 150 -6.45 6.21 14.60
CA LEU A 150 -5.30 7.11 14.41
C LEU A 150 -5.65 8.34 13.57
N LEU A 151 -6.60 8.21 12.66
CA LEU A 151 -7.04 9.29 11.77
C LEU A 151 -8.16 10.16 12.34
N ASN A 152 -8.54 9.97 13.60
CA ASN A 152 -9.51 10.83 14.28
C ASN A 152 -8.82 11.97 15.06
N GLN A 153 -7.70 12.46 14.53
CA GLN A 153 -6.83 13.48 15.13
C GLN A 153 -6.52 14.57 14.11
N THR A 154 -6.16 15.76 14.58
CA THR A 154 -5.74 16.83 13.68
C THR A 154 -4.40 16.51 12.99
N ALA A 155 -4.05 17.23 11.93
CA ALA A 155 -2.82 17.01 11.17
C ALA A 155 -1.56 17.04 12.07
N ASN A 156 -1.46 18.01 12.98
CA ASN A 156 -0.33 18.15 13.90
C ASN A 156 -0.34 17.10 15.02
N GLU A 157 -1.52 16.74 15.53
CA GLU A 157 -1.66 15.67 16.54
C GLU A 157 -1.25 14.31 15.95
N TRP A 158 -1.77 13.98 14.77
CA TRP A 158 -1.47 12.74 14.07
C TRP A 158 0.03 12.58 13.80
N ILE A 159 0.66 13.59 13.17
CA ILE A 159 2.09 13.51 12.84
C ILE A 159 2.95 13.50 14.11
N THR A 160 2.55 14.25 15.14
CA THR A 160 3.23 14.20 16.44
C THR A 160 3.14 12.80 17.04
N GLN A 161 1.97 12.17 17.04
CA GLN A 161 1.84 10.80 17.56
C GLN A 161 2.68 9.81 16.75
N LYS A 162 2.64 9.90 15.42
CA LYS A 162 3.41 9.04 14.51
C LYS A 162 4.91 9.13 14.77
N GLU A 163 5.45 10.34 14.81
CA GLU A 163 6.89 10.58 15.01
C GLU A 163 7.34 10.28 16.46
N ASN A 164 6.41 10.24 17.43
CA ASN A 164 6.71 9.78 18.78
C ASN A 164 6.76 8.26 18.93
N SER A 165 6.25 7.48 17.97
CA SER A 165 6.15 6.02 18.11
C SER A 165 7.46 5.31 18.48
N PRO A 166 8.66 5.70 18.00
CA PRO A 166 9.91 5.07 18.42
C PRO A 166 10.40 5.50 19.80
N PHE A 167 9.82 6.56 20.38
CA PHE A 167 10.25 7.19 21.63
C PHE A 167 9.34 6.89 22.82
N ILE A 168 8.28 6.07 22.65
CA ILE A 168 7.28 5.77 23.68
C ILE A 168 7.90 5.27 24.99
N SER A 169 8.97 4.48 24.92
CA SER A 169 9.66 3.91 26.10
C SER A 169 10.73 4.81 26.69
N GLY A 170 10.92 6.03 26.17
CA GLY A 170 11.96 6.96 26.58
C GLY A 170 11.43 8.22 27.30
N ASN A 171 12.36 9.09 27.67
CA ASN A 171 12.06 10.42 28.26
C ASN A 171 12.07 11.55 27.21
N ILE A 172 12.11 11.19 25.92
CA ILE A 172 12.16 12.13 24.81
C ILE A 172 10.75 12.21 24.22
N GLN A 173 10.26 13.43 24.01
CA GLN A 173 9.02 13.67 23.27
C GLN A 173 9.32 14.57 22.08
N VAL A 174 8.83 14.17 20.93
CA VAL A 174 8.86 14.96 19.70
C VAL A 174 7.55 15.74 19.62
N LYS A 175 7.60 16.98 19.15
CA LYS A 175 6.40 17.73 18.78
C LYS A 175 6.57 18.23 17.36
N VAL A 176 5.64 17.85 16.48
CA VAL A 176 5.73 18.15 15.05
C VAL A 176 4.58 19.05 14.66
N ARG A 177 4.88 20.01 13.79
CA ARG A 177 3.90 20.92 13.21
C ARG A 177 4.05 20.93 11.70
N ILE A 178 3.02 20.49 11.01
CA ILE A 178 2.92 20.51 9.54
C ILE A 178 1.91 21.53 9.04
N GLU A 179 0.99 21.99 9.89
CA GLU A 179 -0.04 22.96 9.54
C GLU A 179 -0.17 24.12 10.54
N SER A 180 -0.69 25.24 10.05
CA SER A 180 -1.11 26.36 10.90
C SER A 180 -2.34 25.99 11.73
N ASP A 181 -2.61 26.69 12.83
CA ASP A 181 -3.73 26.33 13.74
C ASP A 181 -5.09 26.41 13.03
N THR A 182 -5.20 27.28 12.01
CA THR A 182 -6.38 27.42 11.16
C THR A 182 -6.61 26.27 10.17
N LYS A 183 -5.55 25.51 9.86
CA LYS A 183 -5.53 24.38 8.93
C LYS A 183 -5.30 23.04 9.63
N ASP A 184 -5.06 23.05 10.94
CA ASP A 184 -4.84 21.86 11.74
C ASP A 184 -6.17 21.14 12.00
N LYS A 185 -6.63 20.36 11.02
CA LYS A 185 -7.91 19.66 11.01
C LYS A 185 -7.72 18.20 10.66
N ILE A 186 -8.74 17.40 10.96
CA ILE A 186 -8.76 15.96 10.67
C ILE A 186 -8.66 15.72 9.16
N GLU A 187 -9.42 16.48 8.36
CA GLU A 187 -9.44 16.33 6.90
C GLU A 187 -8.06 16.60 6.29
N THR A 188 -7.31 17.56 6.85
CA THR A 188 -5.96 17.86 6.41
C THR A 188 -4.97 16.74 6.77
N ALA A 189 -5.16 16.04 7.88
CA ALA A 189 -4.39 14.82 8.16
C ALA A 189 -4.63 13.75 7.08
N ILE A 190 -5.89 13.57 6.67
CA ILE A 190 -6.27 12.61 5.63
C ILE A 190 -5.68 13.00 4.26
N GLU A 191 -5.63 14.29 3.93
CA GLU A 191 -4.98 14.80 2.71
C GLU A 191 -3.50 14.40 2.60
N TYR A 192 -2.76 14.36 3.70
CA TYR A 192 -1.35 13.95 3.69
C TYR A 192 -1.12 12.44 3.51
N ILE A 193 -2.17 11.64 3.73
CA ILE A 193 -2.07 10.17 3.77
C ILE A 193 -2.54 9.55 2.46
N LEU A 194 -3.47 10.20 1.76
CA LEU A 194 -3.97 9.81 0.44
C LEU A 194 -3.08 10.32 -0.69
#